data_AF-A0A6V8NIK2-F1
#
_entry.id   AF-A0A6V8NIK2-F1
#
_cell.length_a   1.000
_cell.length_b   1.000
_cell.length_c   1.000
_cell.angle_alpha   90.00
_cell.angle_beta   90.00
_cell.angle_gamma   90.00
#
_symmetry.space_group_name_H-M   'P 1'
#
loop_
_entity.id
_entity.type
_entity.pdbx_description
1 polymer ?
#
loop_
_entity_poly.entity_id
_entity_poly.type
_entity_poly.pdbx_seq_one_letter_code
_entity_poly.pdbx_strand_id
1 'polypeptide(L)'
;MPEKQYLIMLDMDARKRHYHISEAGKITNFVVQLEVKTGGLWKEVIRYDCAHDYVHKDCYNIKGRCRKVNLYLDYEDALTLADDDINEHWELYREKFLKGDFP
;
A
#
# COMPACT_ATOMS: atom_id res chain seq x y z
N MET A 1 1.33 16.59 16.25
CA MET A 1 0.97 15.46 15.38
C MET A 1 2.21 14.64 15.12
N PRO A 2 2.45 13.55 15.85
CA PRO A 2 3.49 12.58 15.51
C PRO A 2 3.29 12.01 14.11
N GLU A 3 4.36 12.06 13.31
CA GLU A 3 4.47 11.46 11.99
C GLU A 3 5.40 10.26 12.07
N LYS A 4 5.02 9.15 11.41
CA LYS A 4 5.87 7.98 11.25
C LYS A 4 5.99 7.63 9.78
N GLN A 5 7.22 7.59 9.28
CA GLN A 5 7.51 7.15 7.93
C GLN A 5 8.67 6.16 7.93
N TYR A 6 8.51 5.07 7.18
CA TYR A 6 9.61 4.14 6.93
C TYR A 6 9.45 3.44 5.58
N LEU A 7 10.58 2.91 5.10
CA LEU A 7 10.67 2.13 3.88
C LEU A 7 11.37 0.81 4.22
N ILE A 8 10.75 -0.29 3.82
CA ILE A 8 11.27 -1.64 3.99
C ILE A 8 11.56 -2.19 2.61
N MET A 9 12.81 -2.58 2.36
CA MET A 9 13.14 -3.38 1.18
C MET A 9 12.69 -4.82 1.44
N LEU A 10 11.75 -5.31 0.64
CA LEU A 10 11.24 -6.68 0.72
C LEU A 10 12.09 -7.62 -0.15
N ASP A 11 12.55 -7.11 -1.28
CA ASP A 11 13.48 -7.78 -2.21
C ASP A 11 14.28 -6.72 -3.00
N MET A 12 15.18 -7.13 -3.90
CA MET A 12 15.95 -6.26 -4.79
C MET A 12 15.06 -5.38 -5.68
N ASP A 13 13.87 -5.86 -6.04
CA ASP A 13 12.90 -5.17 -6.88
C ASP A 13 11.55 -4.96 -6.19
N ALA A 14 11.42 -5.20 -4.89
CA ALA A 14 10.19 -5.00 -4.12
C ALA A 14 10.45 -4.21 -2.85
N ARG A 15 9.62 -3.20 -2.58
CA ARG A 15 9.71 -2.43 -1.34
C ARG A 15 8.34 -1.99 -0.85
N LYS A 16 8.21 -1.90 0.47
CA LYS A 16 7.05 -1.38 1.18
C LYS A 16 7.35 0.01 1.71
N ARG A 17 6.46 0.96 1.43
CA ARG A 17 6.46 2.29 2.03
C ARG A 17 5.32 2.37 3.02
N HIS A 18 5.61 2.91 4.18
CA HIS A 18 4.63 3.15 5.22
C HIS A 18 4.75 4.60 5.68
N TYR A 19 3.60 5.23 5.84
CA TYR A 19 3.44 6.57 6.34
C TYR A 19 2.17 6.65 7.18
N HIS A 20 2.21 7.27 8.36
CA HIS A 20 1.00 7.69 9.05
C HIS A 20 1.22 8.91 9.94
N ILE A 21 0.11 9.59 10.21
CA ILE A 21 -0.01 10.69 11.15
C ILE A 21 -0.99 10.27 12.24
N SER A 22 -0.58 10.47 13.50
CA SER A 22 -1.48 10.33 14.64
C SER A 22 -1.69 11.67 15.36
N GLU A 23 -2.89 11.85 15.89
CA GLU A 23 -3.27 12.97 16.74
C GLU A 23 -4.03 12.44 17.96
N ALA A 24 -3.60 12.85 19.16
CA ALA A 24 -4.20 12.40 20.43
C ALA A 24 -4.34 10.86 20.55
N GLY A 25 -3.41 10.11 19.96
CA GLY A 25 -3.42 8.64 19.97
C GLY A 25 -4.28 7.98 18.89
N LYS A 26 -4.92 8.76 18.00
CA LYS A 26 -5.71 8.24 16.87
C LYS A 26 -5.01 8.48 15.54
N ILE A 27 -5.11 7.53 14.63
CA ILE A 27 -4.66 7.73 13.24
C ILE A 27 -5.58 8.73 12.57
N THR A 28 -5.00 9.73 11.90
CA THR A 28 -5.74 10.77 11.14
C THR A 28 -5.45 10.68 9.65
N ASN A 29 -4.27 10.20 9.29
CA ASN A 29 -3.89 9.96 7.91
C ASN A 29 -2.90 8.79 7.84
N PHE A 30 -2.99 7.96 6.80
CA PHE A 30 -1.99 6.95 6.53
C PHE A 30 -1.89 6.60 5.05
N VAL A 31 -0.72 6.11 4.67
CA VAL A 31 -0.44 5.53 3.37
C VAL A 31 0.46 4.31 3.57
N VAL A 32 0.03 3.14 3.12
CA VAL A 32 0.87 1.94 3.05
C VAL A 32 0.87 1.42 1.61
N GLN A 33 2.04 1.20 1.05
CA GLN A 33 2.18 0.97 -0.38
C GLN A 33 3.26 -0.06 -0.69
N LEU A 34 2.96 -1.00 -1.59
CA LEU A 34 3.93 -1.88 -2.22
C LEU A 34 4.33 -1.30 -3.56
N GLU A 35 5.64 -1.20 -3.78
CA GLU A 35 6.22 -0.79 -5.06
C GLU A 35 7.12 -1.90 -5.60
N VAL A 36 7.01 -2.14 -6.90
CA VAL A 36 7.87 -3.09 -7.63
C VAL A 36 8.66 -2.36 -8.70
N LYS A 37 9.96 -2.66 -8.80
CA LYS A 37 10.87 -2.05 -9.76
C LYS A 37 10.79 -2.78 -11.09
N THR A 38 10.35 -2.09 -12.13
CA THR A 38 10.29 -2.62 -13.51
C THR A 38 10.66 -1.54 -14.52
N GLY A 39 11.47 -1.89 -15.52
CA GLY A 39 11.99 -0.91 -16.49
C GLY A 39 12.83 0.20 -15.86
N GLY A 40 13.50 -0.08 -14.74
CA GLY A 40 14.32 0.90 -14.00
C GLY A 40 13.54 1.86 -13.10
N LEU A 41 12.20 1.80 -13.10
CA LEU A 41 11.33 2.67 -12.31
C LEU A 41 10.58 1.87 -11.25
N TRP A 42 10.37 2.48 -10.08
CA TRP A 42 9.47 1.94 -9.06
C TRP A 42 8.03 2.24 -9.45
N LYS A 43 7.21 1.20 -9.56
CA LYS A 43 5.78 1.33 -9.86
C LYS A 43 4.96 0.88 -8.66
N GLU A 44 3.90 1.62 -8.38
CA GLU A 44 2.85 1.22 -7.45
C GLU A 44 2.22 -0.10 -7.90
N VAL A 45 2.11 -1.05 -6.98
CA VAL A 45 1.38 -2.30 -7.18
C VAL A 45 0.09 -2.27 -6.39
N ILE A 46 0.19 -1.96 -5.11
CA ILE A 46 -0.96 -1.80 -4.21
C ILE A 46 -0.69 -0.63 -3.28
N ARG A 47 -1.71 0.20 -3.07
CA ARG A 47 -1.67 1.34 -2.17
C ARG A 47 -2.93 1.35 -1.32
N TYR A 48 -2.74 1.47 -0.01
CA TYR A 48 -3.77 1.75 0.96
C TYR A 48 -3.62 3.19 1.40
N ASP A 49 -4.70 3.96 1.36
CA ASP A 49 -4.74 5.30 1.92
C ASP A 49 -6.14 5.65 2.44
N CYS A 50 -6.19 6.64 3.31
CA CYS A 50 -7.45 7.24 3.74
C CYS A 50 -7.60 8.61 3.10
N ALA A 51 -8.58 8.74 2.21
CA ALA A 51 -8.91 9.98 1.54
C ALA A 51 -10.41 10.25 1.73
N HIS A 52 -10.76 11.47 2.16
CA HIS A 52 -12.16 11.89 2.32
C HIS A 52 -13.01 10.94 3.19
N ASP A 53 -12.56 10.66 4.42
CA ASP A 53 -13.29 9.90 5.45
C ASP A 53 -13.43 8.38 5.21
N TYR A 54 -12.87 7.86 4.13
CA TYR A 54 -12.87 6.42 3.84
C TYR A 54 -11.49 5.89 3.51
N VAL A 55 -11.31 4.61 3.82
CA VAL A 55 -10.11 3.85 3.45
C VAL A 55 -10.31 3.28 2.05
N HIS A 56 -9.29 3.40 1.22
CA HIS A 56 -9.24 2.81 -0.10
C HIS A 56 -8.05 1.87 -0.25
N LYS A 57 -8.25 0.81 -1.03
CA LYS A 57 -7.21 -0.06 -1.58
C LYS A 57 -7.18 0.15 -3.09
N ASP A 58 -6.11 0.72 -3.58
CA ASP A 58 -5.84 0.92 -4.99
C ASP A 58 -4.89 -0.17 -5.49
N CYS A 59 -5.38 -1.05 -6.36
CA CYS A 59 -4.60 -2.11 -7.01
C CYS A 59 -4.23 -1.69 -8.43
N TYR A 60 -2.94 -1.65 -8.72
CA TYR A 60 -2.39 -1.29 -10.02
C TYR A 60 -1.87 -2.53 -10.75
N ASN A 61 -1.93 -2.50 -12.08
CA ASN A 61 -1.22 -3.46 -12.92
C ASN A 61 -0.06 -2.79 -13.68
N ILE A 62 0.81 -3.59 -14.33
CA ILE A 62 1.98 -3.07 -15.03
C ILE A 62 1.65 -2.08 -16.18
N LYS A 63 0.40 -2.13 -16.67
CA LYS A 63 -0.14 -1.24 -17.72
C LYS A 63 -0.67 0.09 -17.16
N GLY A 64 -0.59 0.31 -15.85
CA GLY A 64 -1.06 1.53 -15.18
C GLY A 64 -2.57 1.58 -14.96
N ARG A 65 -3.31 0.47 -15.14
CA ARG A 65 -4.73 0.43 -14.78
C ARG A 65 -4.85 0.29 -13.26
N CYS A 66 -5.75 1.06 -12.67
CA CYS A 66 -6.05 1.03 -11.24
C CYS A 66 -7.45 0.44 -10.99
N ARG A 67 -7.58 -0.40 -9.97
CA ARG A 67 -8.84 -0.84 -9.37
C ARG A 67 -8.89 -0.34 -7.93
N LYS A 68 -9.83 0.57 -7.67
CA LYS A 68 -10.10 1.08 -6.33
C LYS A 68 -11.15 0.21 -5.64
N VAL A 69 -10.87 -0.18 -4.40
CA VAL A 69 -11.78 -0.91 -3.50
C VAL A 69 -11.95 -0.06 -2.26
N ASN A 70 -13.20 0.22 -1.87
CA ASN A 70 -13.49 0.92 -0.62
C ASN A 70 -13.49 -0.08 0.53
N LEU A 71 -12.79 0.25 1.60
CA LEU A 71 -12.76 -0.52 2.84
C LEU A 71 -13.56 0.23 3.90
N TYR A 72 -14.57 -0.44 4.45
CA TYR A 72 -15.42 0.10 5.52
C TYR A 72 -14.81 -0.28 6.88
N LEU A 73 -13.60 0.21 7.13
CA LEU A 73 -12.84 0.03 8.36
C LEU A 73 -12.46 1.39 8.91
N ASP A 74 -12.27 1.49 10.23
CA ASP A 74 -11.59 2.65 10.81
C ASP A 74 -10.10 2.66 10.40
N TYR A 75 -9.45 3.79 10.64
CA TYR A 75 -8.08 4.00 10.16
C TYR A 75 -7.05 3.13 10.87
N GLU A 76 -7.30 2.70 12.11
CA GLU A 76 -6.38 1.87 12.90
C GLU A 76 -6.43 0.43 12.40
N ASP A 77 -7.63 -0.10 12.23
CA ASP A 77 -7.87 -1.42 11.64
C ASP A 77 -7.37 -1.48 10.20
N ALA A 78 -7.63 -0.42 9.42
CA ALA A 78 -7.16 -0.35 8.05
C ALA A 78 -5.65 -0.24 7.91
N LEU A 79 -4.98 0.54 8.77
CA LEU A 79 -3.53 0.62 8.80
C LEU A 79 -2.92 -0.75 9.10
N THR A 80 -3.46 -1.44 10.11
CA THR A 80 -3.03 -2.79 10.49
C THR A 80 -3.25 -3.78 9.35
N LEU A 81 -4.45 -3.80 8.77
CA LEU A 81 -4.77 -4.64 7.62
C LEU A 81 -3.82 -4.38 6.44
N ALA A 82 -3.52 -3.11 6.14
CA ALA A 82 -2.64 -2.74 5.04
C ALA A 82 -1.20 -3.20 5.27
N ASP A 83 -0.71 -3.09 6.51
CA ASP A 83 0.61 -3.58 6.88
C ASP A 83 0.69 -5.10 6.75
N ASP A 84 -0.28 -5.83 7.30
CA ASP A 84 -0.32 -7.29 7.32
C ASP A 84 -0.51 -7.85 5.91
N ASP A 85 -1.45 -7.33 5.14
CA ASP A 85 -1.72 -7.75 3.76
C ASP A 85 -0.47 -7.66 2.88
N ILE A 86 0.27 -6.55 2.95
CA ILE A 86 1.51 -6.40 2.17
C ILE A 86 2.61 -7.30 2.72
N ASN A 87 2.75 -7.44 4.04
CA ASN A 87 3.78 -8.30 4.63
C ASN A 87 3.60 -9.77 4.24
N GLU A 88 2.36 -10.25 4.18
CA GLU A 88 2.04 -11.65 3.90
C GLU A 88 1.93 -11.97 2.41
N HIS A 89 1.47 -11.02 1.57
CA HIS A 89 1.10 -11.31 0.18
C HIS A 89 1.96 -10.61 -0.89
N TRP A 90 2.99 -9.84 -0.51
CA TRP A 90 3.77 -9.05 -1.48
C TRP A 90 4.39 -9.89 -2.61
N GLU A 91 4.83 -11.13 -2.35
CA GLU A 91 5.42 -12.01 -3.37
C GLU A 91 4.41 -12.35 -4.46
N LEU A 92 3.19 -12.68 -4.06
CA LEU A 92 2.08 -12.98 -4.96
C LEU A 92 1.67 -11.73 -5.76
N TYR A 93 1.56 -10.58 -5.08
CA TYR A 93 1.21 -9.31 -5.70
C TYR A 93 2.25 -8.89 -6.73
N ARG A 94 3.52 -9.01 -6.40
CA ARG A 94 4.64 -8.79 -7.33
C ARG A 94 4.53 -9.73 -8.53
N GLU A 95 4.30 -11.02 -8.32
CA GLU A 95 4.20 -11.99 -9.41
C GLU A 95 3.07 -11.66 -10.38
N LYS A 96 1.86 -11.41 -9.86
CA LYS A 96 0.69 -11.03 -10.68
C LYS A 96 0.93 -9.72 -11.42
N PHE A 97 1.49 -8.72 -10.74
CA PHE A 97 1.83 -7.44 -11.35
C PHE A 97 2.77 -7.61 -12.55
N LEU A 98 3.84 -8.40 -12.39
CA LEU A 98 4.80 -8.69 -13.46
C LEU A 98 4.20 -9.50 -14.62
N LYS A 99 3.21 -10.36 -14.35
CA LYS A 99 2.40 -11.06 -15.36
C LYS A 99 1.38 -10.14 -16.06
N GLY A 100 1.14 -8.95 -15.52
CA GLY A 100 0.22 -7.94 -16.06
C GLY A 100 -1.21 -8.04 -15.51
N ASP A 101 -1.42 -8.89 -14.51
CA ASP A 101 -2.65 -9.01 -13.75
C ASP A 101 -2.70 -7.99 -12.61
N PHE A 102 -3.86 -7.90 -11.96
CA PHE A 102 -4.01 -7.15 -10.71
C PHE A 102 -3.53 -8.00 -9.53
N PRO A 103 -2.87 -7.39 -8.53
CA PRO A 103 -2.54 -8.06 -7.27
C PRO A 103 -3.79 -8.66 -6.60
#